data_AF-A0A969JJM2-F1
#
_entry.id   AF-A0A969JJM2-F1
#
_cell.length_a   1.000
_cell.length_b   1.000
_cell.length_c   1.000
_cell.angle_alpha   90.00
_cell.angle_beta   90.00
_cell.angle_gamma   90.00
#
_symmetry.space_group_name_H-M   'P 1'
#
loop_
_entity.id
_entity.type
_entity.pdbx_description
1 polymer ?
#
loop_
_entity_poly.entity_id
_entity_poly.type
_entity_poly.pdbx_seq_one_letter_code
_entity_poly.pdbx_strand_id
1 'polypeptide(L)'
;SSLICLFNAVLTILAFLETAIFLKLFAKVGCSQMLAARSRAGLTQEVVARRMGTTKSAVSRLESAGQHSPSIASLKKYAAAVGCTLKIELIPQSQNQASIETSLKPAAAQRPQCP
;
A
#
# COMPACT_ATOMS: atom_id res chain seq x y z
N SER A 1 2.45 -18.60 42.16
CA SER A 1 1.70 -17.37 41.82
C SER A 1 2.58 -16.28 41.19
N SER A 2 3.75 -15.96 41.77
CA SER A 2 4.64 -14.91 41.23
C SER A 2 5.34 -15.24 39.90
N LEU A 3 5.68 -16.51 39.66
CA LEU A 3 6.39 -16.92 38.44
C LEU A 3 5.51 -16.85 37.18
N ILE A 4 4.21 -17.16 37.31
CA ILE A 4 3.24 -17.10 36.21
C ILE A 4 2.96 -15.64 35.80
N CYS A 5 2.98 -14.71 36.75
CA CYS A 5 2.75 -13.29 36.48
C CYS A 5 3.94 -12.67 35.73
N LEU A 6 5.18 -13.04 36.10
CA LEU A 6 6.38 -12.65 35.38
C LEU A 6 6.42 -13.25 33.96
N PHE A 7 5.98 -14.50 33.81
CA PHE A 7 5.91 -15.17 32.51
C PHE A 7 4.88 -14.50 31.58
N ASN A 8 3.70 -14.15 32.10
CA ASN A 8 2.68 -13.41 31.32
C ASN A 8 3.12 -11.96 31.00
N ALA A 9 3.82 -11.29 31.91
CA ALA A 9 4.39 -9.96 31.66
C ALA A 9 5.48 -10.00 30.58
N VAL A 10 6.37 -11.00 30.63
CA VAL A 10 7.39 -11.22 29.60
C VAL A 10 6.75 -11.62 28.28
N LEU A 11 5.71 -12.47 28.28
CA LEU A 11 4.97 -12.84 27.06
C LEU A 11 4.25 -11.62 26.44
N THR A 12 3.75 -10.69 27.26
CA THR A 12 3.12 -9.44 26.81
C THR A 12 4.16 -8.46 26.24
N ILE A 13 5.34 -8.36 26.85
CA ILE A 13 6.44 -7.50 26.40
C ILE A 13 7.08 -8.07 25.12
N LEU A 14 7.20 -9.40 25.00
CA LEU A 14 7.65 -10.08 23.79
C LEU A 14 6.65 -9.92 22.64
N ALA A 15 5.33 -9.95 22.91
CA ALA A 15 4.30 -9.62 21.94
C ALA A 15 4.33 -8.14 21.50
N PHE A 16 4.85 -7.24 22.35
CA PHE A 16 5.02 -5.82 22.02
C PHE A 16 6.24 -5.59 21.11
N LEU A 17 7.30 -6.38 21.28
CA LEU A 17 8.53 -6.33 20.47
C LEU A 17 8.36 -6.94 19.07
N GLU A 18 7.41 -7.87 18.88
CA GLU A 18 7.10 -8.46 17.57
C GLU A 18 6.42 -7.51 16.57
N THR A 19 5.99 -6.32 17.00
CA THR A 19 5.30 -5.37 16.12
C THR A 19 6.22 -4.34 15.44
N ALA A 20 7.47 -4.20 15.89
CA ALA A 20 8.35 -3.10 15.48
C ALA A 20 9.18 -3.38 14.21
N ILE A 21 9.30 -4.65 13.77
CA ILE A 21 10.19 -5.01 12.64
C ILE A 21 9.40 -5.38 11.36
N PHE A 22 8.11 -5.75 11.46
CA PHE A 22 7.30 -6.16 10.30
C PHE A 22 6.60 -5.01 9.56
N LEU A 23 6.76 -3.75 10.00
CA LEU A 23 6.18 -2.58 9.34
C LEU A 23 7.07 -2.03 8.21
N LYS A 24 7.85 -2.88 7.56
CA LYS A 24 8.53 -2.54 6.30
C LYS A 24 7.73 -3.13 5.13
N LEU A 25 6.97 -2.23 4.51
CA LEU A 25 7.13 -1.93 3.09
C LEU A 25 6.15 -2.53 2.07
N PHE A 26 5.41 -3.64 2.29
CA PHE A 26 4.65 -4.23 1.16
C PHE A 26 3.14 -4.50 1.32
N ALA A 27 2.53 -4.28 2.50
CA ALA A 27 1.07 -4.49 2.68
C ALA A 27 0.26 -3.25 3.13
N LYS A 28 0.91 -2.08 3.29
CA LYS A 28 0.40 -0.94 4.09
C LYS A 28 -0.59 0.01 3.38
N VAL A 29 -0.70 0.02 2.06
CA VAL A 29 -1.04 1.29 1.37
C VAL A 29 -2.54 1.58 1.17
N GLY A 30 -3.44 0.59 1.15
CA GLY A 30 -4.87 0.85 0.92
C GLY A 30 -5.68 1.11 2.19
N CYS A 31 -6.10 0.02 2.84
CA CYS A 31 -7.08 0.05 3.93
C CYS A 31 -6.62 0.84 5.16
N SER A 32 -5.35 0.71 5.56
CA SER A 32 -4.85 1.38 6.76
C SER A 32 -4.79 2.91 6.60
N GLN A 33 -4.54 3.39 5.38
CA GLN A 33 -4.54 4.82 5.08
C GLN A 33 -5.96 5.39 5.06
N MET A 34 -6.93 4.62 4.55
CA MET A 34 -8.34 5.01 4.56
C MET A 34 -8.87 5.12 5.98
N LEU A 35 -8.60 4.13 6.83
CA LEU A 35 -8.95 4.17 8.26
C LEU A 35 -8.32 5.36 8.98
N ALA A 36 -7.03 5.60 8.75
CA ALA A 36 -6.32 6.73 9.34
C ALA A 36 -6.89 8.07 8.86
N ALA A 37 -7.21 8.21 7.57
CA ALA A 37 -7.81 9.42 7.02
C ALA A 37 -9.20 9.68 7.62
N ARG A 38 -10.04 8.65 7.74
CA ARG A 38 -11.35 8.76 8.39
C ARG A 38 -11.24 9.13 9.87
N SER A 39 -10.29 8.53 10.58
CA SER A 39 -10.01 8.82 11.99
C SER A 39 -9.57 10.28 12.18
N ARG A 40 -8.62 10.77 11.36
CA ARG A 40 -8.20 12.18 11.37
C ARG A 40 -9.34 13.15 11.07
N ALA A 41 -10.26 12.75 10.20
CA ALA A 41 -11.44 13.54 9.87
C ALA A 41 -12.56 13.44 10.94
N GLY A 42 -12.42 12.58 11.95
CA GLY A 42 -13.43 12.38 13.00
C GLY A 42 -14.75 11.80 12.49
N LEU A 43 -14.73 11.07 11.37
CA LEU A 43 -15.96 10.61 10.71
C LEU A 43 -16.27 9.15 11.05
N THR A 44 -17.55 8.84 11.19
CA THR A 44 -18.03 7.44 11.27
C THR A 44 -18.18 6.84 9.87
N GLN A 45 -18.25 5.52 9.78
CA GLN A 45 -18.47 4.82 8.51
C GLN A 45 -19.80 5.23 7.84
N GLU A 46 -20.83 5.52 8.63
CA GLU A 46 -22.14 5.99 8.16
C GLU A 46 -22.05 7.36 7.51
N VAL A 47 -21.28 8.29 8.10
CA VAL A 47 -21.09 9.62 7.53
C VAL A 47 -20.34 9.54 6.22
N VAL A 48 -19.28 8.73 6.16
CA VAL A 48 -18.53 8.49 4.91
C VAL A 48 -19.43 7.83 3.86
N ALA A 49 -20.22 6.83 4.23
CA ALA A 49 -21.15 6.15 3.33
C ALA A 49 -22.17 7.11 2.72
N ARG A 50 -22.75 8.00 3.54
CA ARG A 50 -23.66 9.06 3.08
C ARG A 50 -22.98 10.00 2.09
N ARG A 51 -21.75 10.44 2.37
CA ARG A 51 -20.97 11.31 1.48
C ARG A 51 -20.57 10.63 0.18
N MET A 52 -20.33 9.32 0.20
CA MET A 52 -19.99 8.52 -0.98
C MET A 52 -21.22 8.08 -1.79
N GLY A 53 -22.43 8.25 -1.26
CA GLY A 53 -23.66 7.72 -1.86
C GLY A 53 -23.70 6.18 -1.87
N THR A 54 -23.24 5.55 -0.80
CA THR A 54 -23.19 4.08 -0.66
C THR A 54 -23.66 3.63 0.72
N THR A 55 -23.62 2.33 1.00
CA THR A 55 -24.04 1.76 2.29
C THR A 55 -22.89 1.68 3.29
N LYS A 56 -23.20 1.70 4.60
CA LYS A 56 -22.21 1.44 5.67
C LYS A 56 -21.49 0.12 5.45
N SER A 57 -22.20 -0.94 5.04
CA SER A 57 -21.61 -2.25 4.77
C SER A 57 -20.63 -2.22 3.60
N ALA A 58 -20.91 -1.43 2.56
CA ALA A 58 -19.98 -1.22 1.45
C ALA A 58 -18.70 -0.48 1.90
N VAL A 59 -18.83 0.56 2.73
CA VAL A 59 -17.67 1.27 3.32
C VAL A 59 -16.88 0.34 4.25
N SER A 60 -17.54 -0.45 5.10
CA SER A 60 -16.87 -1.40 5.97
C SER A 60 -16.08 -2.43 5.17
N ARG A 61 -16.66 -2.98 4.10
CA ARG A 61 -15.94 -3.89 3.19
C ARG A 61 -14.78 -3.19 2.52
N LEU A 62 -14.96 -1.95 2.08
CA LEU A 62 -13.90 -1.15 1.46
C LEU A 62 -12.73 -0.90 2.42
N GLU A 63 -13.02 -0.68 3.71
CA GLU A 63 -12.02 -0.51 4.77
C GLU A 63 -11.39 -1.83 5.23
N SER A 64 -12.03 -2.98 4.98
CA SER A 64 -11.56 -4.31 5.38
C SER A 64 -11.05 -5.18 4.23
N ALA A 65 -11.22 -4.77 2.97
CA ALA A 65 -10.92 -5.57 1.79
C ALA A 65 -9.40 -5.68 1.59
N GLY A 66 -8.79 -6.68 2.22
CA GLY A 66 -7.41 -7.08 1.95
C GLY A 66 -7.23 -7.86 0.64
N GLN A 67 -8.31 -8.43 0.08
CA GLN A 67 -8.26 -9.37 -1.06
C GLN A 67 -8.83 -8.83 -2.37
N HIS A 68 -9.67 -7.79 -2.35
CA HIS A 68 -10.19 -7.16 -3.57
C HIS A 68 -9.79 -5.69 -3.57
N SER A 69 -8.84 -5.36 -4.45
CA SER A 69 -8.38 -3.97 -4.59
C SER A 69 -9.54 -3.11 -5.12
N PRO A 70 -9.97 -2.07 -4.38
CA PRO A 70 -10.98 -1.17 -4.87
C PRO A 70 -10.46 -0.41 -6.09
N SER A 71 -11.37 -0.05 -7.00
CA SER A 71 -11.00 0.74 -8.17
C SER A 71 -10.46 2.12 -7.75
N ILE A 72 -9.60 2.70 -8.59
CA ILE A 72 -9.11 4.08 -8.40
C ILE A 72 -10.28 5.07 -8.25
N ALA A 73 -11.37 4.86 -8.98
CA ALA A 73 -12.58 5.67 -8.87
C ALA A 73 -13.20 5.62 -7.46
N SER A 74 -13.27 4.42 -6.85
CA SER A 74 -13.73 4.25 -5.47
C SER A 74 -12.81 4.92 -4.46
N LEU A 75 -11.49 4.82 -4.65
CA LEU A 75 -10.51 5.50 -3.80
C LEU A 75 -10.64 7.03 -3.89
N LYS A 76 -10.86 7.59 -5.09
CA LYS A 76 -11.10 9.03 -5.28
C LYS A 76 -12.36 9.50 -4.56
N LYS A 77 -13.48 8.77 -4.68
CA LYS A 77 -14.73 9.09 -3.99
C LYS A 77 -14.58 9.03 -2.47
N TYR A 78 -13.87 8.04 -1.97
CA TYR A 78 -13.59 7.93 -0.54
C TYR A 78 -12.73 9.11 -0.06
N ALA A 79 -11.66 9.45 -0.78
CA ALA A 79 -10.80 10.58 -0.47
C ALA A 79 -11.61 11.89 -0.39
N ALA A 80 -12.47 12.15 -1.39
CA ALA A 80 -13.37 13.30 -1.38
C ALA A 80 -14.32 13.30 -0.16
N ALA A 81 -14.89 12.13 0.19
CA ALA A 81 -15.78 12.01 1.35
C ALA A 81 -15.09 12.31 2.69
N VAL A 82 -13.80 12.00 2.83
CA VAL A 82 -13.01 12.28 4.05
C VAL A 82 -12.25 13.61 3.98
N GLY A 83 -12.35 14.38 2.89
CA GLY A 83 -11.66 15.65 2.72
C GLY A 83 -10.15 15.51 2.42
N CYS A 84 -9.74 14.40 1.81
CA CYS A 84 -8.36 14.12 1.39
C CYS A 84 -8.22 14.13 -0.14
N THR A 85 -7.00 14.30 -0.63
CA THR A 85 -6.65 14.15 -2.05
C THR A 85 -5.93 12.82 -2.29
N LEU A 86 -6.36 12.06 -3.29
CA LEU A 86 -5.69 10.82 -3.69
C LEU A 86 -4.45 11.14 -4.54
N LYS A 87 -3.26 10.83 -4.03
CA LYS A 87 -2.00 10.89 -4.79
C LYS A 87 -1.59 9.47 -5.21
N ILE A 88 -1.36 9.26 -6.50
CA ILE A 88 -0.81 8.02 -7.06
C ILE A 88 0.57 8.36 -7.62
N GLU A 89 1.58 7.60 -7.22
CA GLU A 89 2.97 7.81 -7.64
C GLU A 89 3.55 6.49 -8.15
N LEU A 90 4.19 6.56 -9.31
CA LEU A 90 4.94 5.42 -9.87
C LEU A 90 6.37 5.52 -9.36
N ILE A 91 6.77 4.53 -8.57
CA ILE A 91 8.16 4.42 -8.11
C ILE A 91 8.96 3.60 -9.12
N PRO A 92 10.16 4.04 -9.52
CA PRO A 92 11.02 3.24 -10.38
C PRO A 92 11.34 1.93 -9.66
N GLN A 93 11.19 0.82 -10.36
CA GLN A 93 11.74 -0.45 -9.91
C GLN A 93 13.26 -0.22 -9.82
N SER A 94 13.86 -0.43 -8.65
CA SER A 94 15.31 -0.34 -8.51
C SER A 94 15.93 -1.31 -9.52
N GLN A 95 16.50 -0.76 -10.58
CA GLN A 95 17.08 -1.53 -11.66
C GLN A 95 18.34 -2.23 -11.13
N ASN A 96 18.22 -3.50 -10.77
CA ASN A 96 19.29 -4.46 -11.06
C ASN A 96 19.14 -4.90 -12.54
N GLN A 97 19.12 -3.92 -13.44
CA GLN A 97 19.03 -4.08 -14.89
C GLN A 97 20.24 -3.39 -15.53
N ALA A 98 21.44 -3.86 -15.17
CA ALA A 98 22.69 -3.45 -15.81
C ALA A 98 23.17 -4.46 -16.87
N SER A 99 22.30 -5.33 -17.40
CA SER A 99 22.71 -6.44 -18.27
C SER A 99 21.98 -6.56 -19.61
N ILE A 100 21.12 -5.62 -20.02
CA ILE A 100 20.41 -5.73 -21.32
C ILE A 100 21.02 -4.83 -22.41
N GLU A 101 21.77 -3.78 -22.06
CA GLU A 101 22.31 -2.83 -23.04
C GLU A 101 23.77 -3.10 -23.44
N THR A 102 24.06 -4.31 -23.98
CA THR A 102 25.36 -4.56 -24.65
C THR A 102 25.25 -5.29 -26.01
N SER A 103 24.05 -5.52 -26.55
CA SER A 103 23.92 -6.27 -27.82
C SER A 103 23.64 -5.44 -29.07
N LEU A 104 23.39 -4.13 -28.95
CA LEU A 104 23.30 -3.25 -30.13
C LEU A 104 24.67 -2.61 -30.41
N LYS A 105 25.64 -3.46 -30.77
CA LYS A 105 26.85 -3.01 -31.48
C LYS A 105 26.43 -2.67 -32.92
N PRO A 106 26.57 -1.42 -33.40
CA PRO A 106 26.48 -1.16 -34.83
C PRO A 106 27.65 -1.90 -35.48
N ALA A 107 27.33 -2.85 -36.36
CA ALA A 107 28.32 -3.48 -37.21
C ALA A 107 28.93 -2.40 -38.12
N ALA A 108 30.09 -1.89 -37.70
CA ALA A 108 30.93 -1.03 -38.51
C ALA A 108 31.29 -1.78 -39.80
N ALA A 109 31.03 -1.11 -40.92
CA ALA A 109 31.86 -1.04 -42.12
C ALA A 109 32.65 -2.31 -42.51
N GLN A 110 32.23 -2.94 -43.62
CA GLN A 110 33.12 -3.36 -44.71
C GLN A 110 32.32 -3.88 -45.90
N ARG A 111 32.40 -3.18 -47.02
CA ARG A 111 32.44 -3.79 -48.36
C ARG A 111 33.44 -3.04 -49.22
N PRO A 112 34.68 -3.53 -49.38
CA PRO A 112 35.42 -3.25 -50.60
C PRO A 112 34.96 -4.21 -51.71
N GLN A 113 34.59 -3.58 -52.83
CA GLN A 113 34.82 -3.93 -54.24
C GLN A 113 34.47 -5.33 -54.76
N CYS A 114 33.84 -5.35 -55.93
CA CYS A 114 34.20 -6.29 -56.99
C CYS A 114 34.00 -5.63 -58.37
N PRO A 115 34.69 -6.14 -59.40
CA PRO A 115 35.15 -5.42 -60.60
C PRO A 115 34.07 -5.06 -61.62
#